data_AF-M3XGI0-F1
#
_entry.id   AF-M3XGI0-F1
#
_cell.length_a   1.000
_cell.length_b   1.000
_cell.length_c   1.000
_cell.angle_alpha   90.00
_cell.angle_beta   90.00
_cell.angle_gamma   90.00
#
_symmetry.space_group_name_H-M   'P 1'
#
loop_
_entity.id
_entity.type
_entity.pdbx_description
1 polymer ?
#
loop_
_entity_poly.entity_id
_entity_poly.type
_entity_poly.pdbx_seq_one_letter_code
_entity_poly.pdbx_strand_id
1 'polypeptide(L)'
;MSCFDHITLVLLELHWLPVQWQITFKVFVLVFKALKGLGPEYLQNLLTPYVPARPLHSLHWDLLDVPRVRTKLGERSFSFYAATSWNALPSDIRSLPSLSTFKSSLKTFLFRLALNI
;
A
#
# COMPACT_ATOMS: atom_id res chain seq x y z
N MET A 1 -3.86 -4.84 32.23
CA MET A 1 -4.46 -5.82 31.31
C MET A 1 -5.46 -5.07 30.46
N SER A 2 -5.11 -4.79 29.20
CA SER A 2 -5.80 -3.81 28.37
C SER A 2 -6.85 -4.50 27.49
N CYS A 3 -8.02 -3.88 27.31
CA CYS A 3 -9.16 -4.44 26.57
C CYS A 3 -8.92 -4.63 25.05
N PHE A 4 -7.71 -4.33 24.57
CA PHE A 4 -7.31 -4.48 23.16
C PHE A 4 -6.75 -5.87 22.83
N ASP A 5 -6.29 -6.63 23.82
CA ASP A 5 -5.69 -7.94 23.61
C ASP A 5 -6.73 -8.99 23.17
N HIS A 6 -7.93 -8.97 23.76
CA HIS A 6 -9.01 -9.90 23.42
C HIS A 6 -9.47 -9.79 21.95
N ILE A 7 -9.64 -8.57 21.44
CA ILE A 7 -10.17 -8.37 20.07
C ILE A 7 -9.14 -8.79 19.02
N THR A 8 -7.86 -8.55 19.28
CA THR A 8 -6.75 -8.97 18.40
C THR A 8 -6.68 -10.49 18.29
N LEU A 9 -6.88 -11.22 19.39
CA LEU A 9 -6.92 -12.69 19.40
C LEU A 9 -8.11 -13.23 18.61
N VAL A 10 -9.30 -12.65 18.76
CA VAL A 10 -10.50 -13.07 17.98
C VAL A 10 -10.32 -12.80 16.48
N LEU A 11 -9.71 -11.67 16.11
CA LEU A 11 -9.41 -11.37 14.70
C LEU A 11 -8.38 -12.34 14.10
N LEU A 12 -7.42 -12.81 14.91
CA LEU A 12 -6.48 -13.85 14.53
C LEU A 12 -7.19 -15.19 14.31
N GLU A 13 -8.05 -15.62 15.24
CA GLU A 13 -8.83 -16.85 15.11
C GLU A 13 -9.73 -16.85 13.87
N LEU A 14 -10.34 -15.70 13.56
CA LEU A 14 -11.19 -15.53 12.37
C LEU A 14 -10.38 -15.31 11.08
N HIS A 15 -9.05 -15.17 11.17
CA HIS A 15 -8.19 -14.82 10.04
C HIS A 15 -8.65 -13.53 9.33
N TRP A 16 -9.15 -12.56 10.12
CA TRP A 16 -9.68 -11.29 9.63
C TRP A 16 -8.67 -10.17 9.87
N LEU A 17 -8.38 -9.43 8.80
CA LEU A 17 -7.49 -8.30 8.86
C LEU A 17 -8.23 -7.13 9.55
N PRO A 18 -7.65 -6.41 10.53
CA PRO A 18 -8.33 -5.28 11.16
C PRO A 18 -8.73 -4.21 10.13
N VAL A 19 -9.80 -3.46 10.41
CA VAL A 19 -10.41 -2.53 9.43
C VAL A 19 -9.40 -1.54 8.82
N GLN A 20 -8.52 -0.96 9.64
CA GLN A 20 -7.45 -0.06 9.17
C GLN A 20 -6.55 -0.68 8.10
N TRP A 21 -6.23 -1.96 8.26
CA TRP A 21 -5.37 -2.72 7.36
C TRP A 21 -6.15 -3.19 6.12
N GLN A 22 -7.46 -3.41 6.22
CA GLN A 22 -8.31 -3.65 5.05
C GLN A 22 -8.41 -2.42 4.14
N ILE A 23 -8.52 -1.21 4.71
CA ILE A 23 -8.50 0.04 3.94
C ILE A 23 -7.18 0.14 3.18
N THR A 24 -6.06 -0.08 3.88
CA THR A 24 -4.71 -0.06 3.31
C THR A 24 -4.55 -1.11 2.21
N PHE A 25 -5.05 -2.33 2.41
CA PHE A 25 -5.07 -3.38 1.39
C PHE A 25 -5.79 -2.94 0.12
N LYS A 26 -6.98 -2.33 0.26
CA LYS A 26 -7.75 -1.83 -0.90
C LYS A 26 -7.01 -0.72 -1.63
N VAL A 27 -6.40 0.22 -0.90
CA VAL A 27 -5.58 1.29 -1.50
C VAL A 27 -4.44 0.68 -2.31
N PHE A 28 -3.68 -0.27 -1.76
CA PHE A 28 -2.60 -0.94 -2.48
C PHE A 28 -3.06 -1.70 -3.71
N VAL A 29 -4.20 -2.37 -3.66
CA VAL A 29 -4.80 -3.03 -4.82
C VAL A 29 -5.19 -2.01 -5.90
N LEU A 30 -5.70 -0.84 -5.52
CA LEU A 30 -6.00 0.24 -6.47
C LEU A 30 -4.73 0.79 -7.12
N VAL A 31 -3.67 1.03 -6.33
CA VAL A 31 -2.36 1.46 -6.84
C VAL A 31 -1.80 0.45 -7.83
N PHE A 32 -1.74 -0.83 -7.45
CA PHE A 32 -1.24 -1.89 -8.33
C PHE A 32 -2.00 -1.91 -9.66
N LYS A 33 -3.33 -1.85 -9.61
CA LYS A 33 -4.16 -1.82 -10.82
C LYS A 33 -3.88 -0.59 -11.67
N ALA A 34 -3.76 0.58 -11.05
CA ALA A 34 -3.47 1.82 -11.77
C ALA A 34 -2.10 1.75 -12.47
N LEU A 35 -1.05 1.30 -11.77
CA LEU A 35 0.29 1.19 -12.34
C LEU A 35 0.42 0.14 -13.45
N LYS A 36 -0.41 -0.91 -13.41
CA LYS A 36 -0.46 -1.94 -14.46
C LYS A 36 -1.49 -1.65 -15.57
N GLY A 37 -2.10 -0.47 -15.58
CA GLY A 37 -3.11 -0.09 -16.59
C GLY A 37 -4.44 -0.87 -16.50
N LEU A 38 -4.68 -1.57 -15.39
CA LEU A 38 -5.90 -2.36 -15.13
C LEU A 38 -7.00 -1.54 -14.43
N GLY A 39 -6.67 -0.32 -14.01
CA GLY A 39 -7.57 0.60 -13.32
C GLY A 39 -8.09 1.72 -14.23
N PRO A 40 -9.15 2.44 -13.81
CA PRO A 40 -9.62 3.65 -14.49
C PRO A 40 -8.50 4.68 -14.70
N GLU A 41 -8.53 5.37 -15.84
CA GLU A 41 -7.51 6.36 -16.24
C GLU A 41 -7.32 7.46 -15.18
N TYR A 42 -8.42 7.94 -14.57
CA TYR A 42 -8.32 8.98 -13.54
C TYR A 42 -7.45 8.56 -12.33
N LEU A 43 -7.45 7.27 -11.95
CA LEU A 43 -6.59 6.79 -10.86
C LEU A 43 -5.12 6.71 -11.30
N GLN A 44 -4.87 6.40 -12.57
CA GLN A 44 -3.52 6.40 -13.14
C GLN A 44 -2.96 7.81 -13.13
N ASN A 45 -3.76 8.80 -13.56
CA ASN A 45 -3.36 10.20 -13.60
C ASN A 45 -3.09 10.81 -12.20
N LEU A 46 -3.65 10.20 -11.14
CA LEU A 46 -3.39 10.60 -9.76
C LEU A 46 -2.08 10.07 -9.18
N LEU A 47 -1.40 9.14 -9.87
CA LEU A 47 -0.18 8.48 -9.41
C LEU A 47 0.94 8.72 -10.42
N THR A 48 1.99 9.41 -10.00
CA THR A 48 3.12 9.74 -10.87
C THR A 48 4.30 8.82 -10.54
N PRO A 49 4.85 8.06 -11.53
CA PRO A 49 6.07 7.31 -11.32
C PRO A 49 7.23 8.21 -10.90
N TYR A 50 8.03 7.76 -9.93
CA TYR A 50 9.21 8.49 -9.49
C TYR A 50 10.33 8.39 -10.53
N VAL A 51 10.76 9.53 -11.07
CA VAL A 51 11.90 9.62 -12.01
C VAL A 51 13.01 10.43 -11.35
N PRO A 52 14.13 9.81 -10.93
CA PRO A 52 15.24 10.54 -10.36
C PRO A 52 15.99 11.34 -11.44
N ALA A 53 16.54 12.50 -11.06
CA ALA A 53 17.32 13.36 -11.97
C ALA A 53 18.63 12.73 -12.46
N ARG A 54 19.08 11.65 -11.81
CA ARG A 54 20.27 10.87 -12.16
C ARG A 54 19.94 9.38 -12.02
N PRO A 55 20.57 8.48 -12.79
CA PRO A 55 20.36 7.04 -12.64
C PRO A 55 20.83 6.58 -11.26
N LEU A 56 19.88 6.32 -10.38
CA LEU A 56 20.10 5.82 -9.02
C LEU A 56 19.54 4.41 -8.90
N HIS A 57 20.02 3.66 -7.91
CA HIS A 57 19.53 2.31 -7.64
C HIS A 57 17.99 2.31 -7.42
N SER A 58 17.44 3.37 -6.83
CA SER A 58 16.00 3.59 -6.59
C SER A 58 15.14 3.67 -7.86
N LEU A 59 15.74 3.87 -9.04
CA LEU A 59 15.04 3.86 -10.32
C LEU A 59 14.37 2.50 -10.60
N HIS A 60 14.97 1.41 -10.10
CA HIS A 60 14.48 0.04 -10.34
C HIS A 60 13.41 -0.42 -9.33
N TRP A 61 12.93 0.49 -8.45
CA TRP A 61 12.16 0.09 -7.28
C TRP A 61 10.65 0.34 -7.44
N ASP A 62 10.13 0.67 -8.63
CA ASP A 62 8.70 0.97 -8.85
C ASP A 62 8.13 1.94 -7.79
N LEU A 63 8.85 3.04 -7.55
CA LEU A 63 8.48 4.09 -6.59
C LEU A 63 7.55 5.12 -7.22
N LEU A 64 6.77 5.79 -6.38
CA LEU A 64 5.88 6.88 -6.76
C LEU A 64 6.40 8.21 -6.25
N ASP A 65 6.19 9.28 -7.03
CA ASP A 65 6.40 10.64 -6.55
C ASP A 65 5.34 10.98 -5.51
N VAL A 66 5.78 11.50 -4.36
CA VAL A 66 4.89 11.87 -3.27
C VAL A 66 4.55 13.34 -3.40
N PRO A 67 3.28 13.72 -3.65
CA PRO A 67 2.91 15.11 -3.84
C PRO A 67 3.15 15.92 -2.56
N ARG A 68 3.57 17.17 -2.71
CA ARG A 68 3.71 18.08 -1.58
C ARG A 68 2.33 18.56 -1.12
N VAL A 69 1.95 18.21 0.10
CA VAL A 69 0.70 18.67 0.73
C VAL A 69 1.00 19.55 1.93
N ARG A 70 0.15 20.56 2.18
CA ARG A 70 0.34 21.54 3.27
C ARG A 70 -0.65 21.35 4.43
N THR A 71 -1.63 20.46 4.27
CA THR A 71 -2.73 20.28 5.22
C THR A 71 -2.90 18.81 5.58
N LYS A 72 -3.40 18.54 6.80
CA LYS A 72 -3.76 17.19 7.24
C LYS A 72 -4.85 16.55 6.37
N LEU A 73 -5.73 17.35 5.78
CA LEU A 73 -6.70 16.87 4.81
C LEU A 73 -6.00 16.42 3.51
N GLY A 74 -5.00 17.18 3.04
CA GLY A 74 -4.19 16.81 1.88
C GLY A 74 -3.42 15.51 2.09
N GLU A 75 -2.90 15.26 3.31
CA GLU A 75 -2.27 13.97 3.67
C GLU A 75 -3.24 12.78 3.57
N ARG A 76 -4.56 13.01 3.68
CA ARG A 76 -5.60 11.99 3.50
C ARG A 76 -6.04 11.81 2.05
N SER A 77 -5.56 12.65 1.12
CA SER A 77 -5.85 12.50 -0.30
C SER A 77 -5.34 11.16 -0.83
N PHE A 78 -6.02 10.61 -1.83
CA PHE A 78 -5.62 9.34 -2.43
C PHE A 78 -4.16 9.41 -2.92
N SER A 79 -3.78 10.42 -3.71
CA SER A 79 -2.42 10.54 -4.26
C SER A 79 -1.34 10.54 -3.19
N PHE A 80 -1.53 11.32 -2.11
CA PHE A 80 -0.54 11.37 -1.03
C PHE A 80 -0.45 10.06 -0.25
N TYR A 81 -1.60 9.57 0.24
CA TYR A 81 -1.64 8.37 1.08
C TYR A 81 -1.18 7.13 0.30
N ALA A 82 -1.62 7.00 -0.96
CA ALA A 82 -1.24 5.92 -1.85
C ALA A 82 0.26 5.93 -2.14
N ALA A 83 0.83 7.06 -2.58
CA ALA A 83 2.26 7.14 -2.91
C ALA A 83 3.14 6.89 -1.69
N THR A 84 2.82 7.51 -0.55
CA THR A 84 3.59 7.35 0.69
C THR A 84 3.55 5.92 1.19
N SER A 85 2.35 5.32 1.25
CA SER A 85 2.20 3.94 1.71
C SER A 85 2.85 2.95 0.74
N TRP A 86 2.74 3.20 -0.57
CA TRP A 86 3.31 2.33 -1.60
C TRP A 86 4.83 2.31 -1.52
N ASN A 87 5.45 3.46 -1.33
CA ASN A 87 6.91 3.55 -1.19
C ASN A 87 7.44 2.88 0.07
N ALA A 88 6.61 2.72 1.10
CA ALA A 88 6.94 1.96 2.31
C ALA A 88 6.82 0.43 2.14
N LEU A 89 6.25 -0.07 1.03
CA LEU A 89 6.18 -1.51 0.77
C LEU A 89 7.56 -2.06 0.40
N PRO A 90 7.88 -3.30 0.84
CA PRO A 90 9.04 -4.03 0.35
C PRO A 90 9.06 -4.12 -1.18
N SER A 91 10.24 -3.96 -1.79
CA SER A 91 10.44 -4.08 -3.23
C SER A 91 9.90 -5.40 -3.79
N ASP A 92 10.08 -6.48 -3.05
CA ASP A 92 9.76 -7.85 -3.47
C ASP A 92 8.25 -8.06 -3.64
N ILE A 93 7.45 -7.29 -2.91
CA ILE A 93 5.98 -7.31 -3.05
C ILE A 93 5.56 -6.40 -4.21
N ARG A 94 6.22 -5.26 -4.39
CA ARG A 94 5.88 -4.30 -5.46
C ARG A 94 6.21 -4.81 -6.84
N SER A 95 7.31 -5.53 -6.99
CA SER A 95 7.79 -6.09 -8.26
C SER A 95 6.99 -7.31 -8.75
N LEU A 96 5.98 -7.76 -7.98
CA LEU A 96 5.16 -8.91 -8.36
C LEU A 96 4.42 -8.66 -9.68
N PRO A 97 4.41 -9.64 -10.61
CA PRO A 97 3.89 -9.42 -11.95
C PRO A 97 2.36 -9.49 -12.03
N SER A 98 1.70 -10.21 -11.11
CA SER A 98 0.27 -10.50 -11.20
C SER A 98 -0.51 -10.01 -9.99
N LEU A 99 -1.76 -9.63 -10.24
CA LEU A 99 -2.64 -9.12 -9.19
C LEU A 99 -2.94 -10.19 -8.11
N SER A 100 -3.00 -11.46 -8.50
CA SER A 100 -3.29 -12.56 -7.57
C SER A 100 -2.13 -12.81 -6.61
N THR A 101 -0.89 -12.89 -7.10
CA THR A 101 0.30 -13.08 -6.26
C THR A 101 0.55 -11.84 -5.40
N PHE A 102 0.32 -10.65 -5.94
CA PHE A 102 0.37 -9.39 -5.20
C PHE A 102 -0.61 -9.40 -4.02
N LYS A 103 -1.90 -9.66 -4.27
CA LYS A 103 -2.92 -9.70 -3.21
C LYS A 103 -2.60 -10.72 -2.11
N SER A 104 -2.14 -11.91 -2.50
CA SER A 104 -1.77 -12.96 -1.54
C SER A 104 -0.62 -12.50 -0.63
N SER A 105 0.49 -12.07 -1.23
CA SER A 105 1.69 -11.62 -0.50
C SER A 105 1.43 -10.38 0.34
N LEU A 106 0.66 -9.43 -0.19
CA LEU A 106 0.25 -8.23 0.52
C LEU A 106 -0.61 -8.55 1.74
N LYS A 107 -1.57 -9.47 1.61
CA LYS A 107 -2.42 -9.88 2.74
C LYS A 107 -1.54 -10.46 3.86
N THR A 108 -0.62 -11.36 3.53
CA THR A 108 0.34 -11.93 4.50
C THR A 108 1.20 -10.86 5.15
N PHE A 109 1.74 -9.91 4.37
CA PHE A 109 2.54 -8.81 4.90
C PHE A 109 1.76 -7.92 5.87
N LEU A 110 0.52 -7.54 5.52
CA LEU A 110 -0.31 -6.71 6.39
C LEU A 110 -0.75 -7.46 7.66
N PHE A 111 -0.94 -8.77 7.60
CA PHE A 111 -1.21 -9.58 8.80
C PHE A 111 -0.03 -9.55 9.77
N ARG A 112 1.20 -9.71 9.26
CA ARG A 112 2.42 -9.62 10.07
C ARG A 112 2.56 -8.25 10.74
N LEU A 113 2.34 -7.18 9.99
CA LEU A 113 2.36 -5.82 10.53
C LEU A 113 1.24 -5.57 11.55
N ALA A 114 0.04 -6.13 11.32
CA ALA A 114 -1.09 -5.94 12.21
C ALA A 114 -0.92 -6.63 13.56
N LEU A 115 -0.24 -7.78 13.58
CA LEU A 115 -0.13 -8.65 14.73
C LEU A 115 1.26 -8.62 15.38
N ASN A 116 2.22 -7.88 14.81
CA ASN A 116 3.63 -7.87 15.21
C ASN A 116 4.25 -9.29 15.26
N ILE A 117 3.92 -10.13 14.29
CA ILE A 117 4.44 -11.51 14.11
C ILE A 117 5.32 -11.58 12.87
#